data_AF-A0A699UR20-F1
#
_entry.id   AF-A0A699UR20-F1
#
_cell.length_a   1.000
_cell.length_b   1.000
_cell.length_c   1.000
_cell.angle_alpha   90.00
_cell.angle_beta   90.00
_cell.angle_gamma   90.00
#
_symmetry.space_group_name_H-M   'P 1'
#
loop_
_entity.id
_entity.type
_entity.pdbx_description
1 polymer ?
#
loop_
_entity_poly.entity_id
_entity_poly.type
_entity_poly.pdbx_seq_one_letter_code
_entity_poly.pdbx_strand_id
1 'polypeptide(L)'
;LNKYEMESCDPVGTPMEIKDKLDLDQNRTPVDATTYHSMIGALMYLKSSRPDIVHATCLCARYQAKPTEKHLKEVKRIFCYLRGTVNTGLWYTKDSGFELTGFSDADMRDVKTPSRVLPVELNY
;
A
#
# COMPACT_ATOMS: atom_id res chain seq x y z
N LEU A 1 8.68 -1.27 -12.81
CA LEU A 1 8.13 -0.21 -13.68
C LEU A 1 8.20 -0.61 -15.17
N ASN A 2 9.28 -1.26 -15.60
CA ASN A 2 9.57 -1.66 -16.98
C ASN A 2 8.52 -2.61 -17.57
N LYS A 3 8.02 -3.56 -16.76
CA LYS A 3 6.97 -4.52 -17.15
C LYS A 3 5.70 -3.85 -17.69
N TYR A 4 5.42 -2.62 -17.27
CA TYR A 4 4.20 -1.89 -17.62
C TYR A 4 4.49 -0.60 -18.40
N GLU A 5 5.71 -0.45 -18.93
CA GLU A 5 6.16 0.73 -19.69
C GLU A 5 6.04 2.06 -18.90
N MET A 6 6.14 1.99 -17.57
CA MET A 6 6.00 3.16 -16.68
C MET A 6 7.32 3.90 -16.43
N GLU A 7 8.39 3.58 -17.16
CA GLU A 7 9.72 4.19 -16.98
C GLU A 7 9.80 5.62 -17.52
N SER A 8 9.00 5.96 -18.54
CA SER A 8 8.96 7.28 -19.16
C SER A 8 7.85 8.18 -18.60
N CYS A 9 7.04 7.71 -17.65
CA CYS A 9 5.92 8.50 -17.13
C CYS A 9 6.39 9.67 -16.26
N ASP A 10 5.86 10.88 -16.48
CA ASP A 10 6.16 12.04 -15.65
C ASP A 10 5.77 11.82 -14.17
N PRO A 11 6.67 12.14 -13.22
CA PRO A 11 6.39 11.94 -11.81
C PRO A 11 5.26 12.86 -11.36
N VAL A 12 4.33 12.31 -10.59
CA VAL A 12 3.20 13.05 -10.00
C VAL A 12 3.37 13.14 -8.49
N GLY A 13 2.89 14.22 -7.88
CA GLY A 13 3.05 14.46 -6.43
C GLY A 13 2.03 13.72 -5.55
N THR A 14 0.93 13.22 -6.12
CA THR A 14 -0.10 12.48 -5.39
C THR A 14 -0.44 11.15 -6.07
N PRO A 15 -0.63 10.07 -5.29
CA PRO A 15 -0.99 8.76 -5.84
C PRO A 15 -2.39 8.72 -6.44
N MET A 16 -3.27 9.66 -6.06
CA MET A 16 -4.67 9.71 -6.50
C MET A 16 -5.14 11.18 -6.59
N GLU A 17 -6.18 11.45 -7.39
CA GLU A 17 -6.84 12.76 -7.44
C GLU A 17 -7.80 12.96 -6.27
N ILE A 18 -7.94 14.20 -5.80
CA ILE A 18 -8.85 14.60 -4.71
C ILE A 18 -10.34 14.50 -5.14
N LYS A 19 -10.61 14.37 -6.45
CA LYS A 19 -11.96 14.28 -7.00
C LYS A 19 -12.37 12.81 -7.16
N ASP A 20 -12.80 12.22 -6.06
CA ASP A 20 -13.28 10.82 -5.92
C ASP A 20 -14.52 10.50 -6.78
N LYS A 21 -14.37 10.46 -8.10
CA LYS A 21 -15.43 10.06 -9.02
C LYS A 21 -14.91 9.01 -9.99
N LEU A 22 -14.42 7.88 -9.49
CA LEU A 22 -14.12 6.70 -10.32
C LEU A 22 -15.41 6.16 -10.99
N ASP A 23 -16.55 6.23 -10.29
CA ASP A 23 -17.84 5.64 -10.71
C ASP A 23 -18.57 6.35 -11.86
N LEU A 24 -18.28 7.62 -12.14
CA LEU A 24 -19.08 8.45 -13.05
C LEU A 24 -18.72 8.30 -14.53
N ASP A 25 -18.36 7.10 -14.98
CA ASP A 25 -18.04 6.89 -16.39
C ASP A 25 -19.27 6.43 -17.21
N GLN A 26 -19.71 7.31 -18.11
CA GLN A 26 -20.76 7.01 -19.09
C GLN A 26 -20.20 6.18 -20.26
N ASN A 27 -18.87 6.19 -20.49
CA ASN A 27 -18.19 5.44 -21.54
C ASN A 27 -17.36 4.30 -20.95
N ARG A 28 -17.98 3.12 -20.88
CA ARG A 28 -17.40 1.89 -20.32
C ARG A 28 -16.47 1.20 -21.33
N THR A 29 -15.35 1.81 -21.70
CA THR A 29 -14.31 1.11 -22.48
C THR A 29 -13.64 0.06 -21.59
N PRO A 30 -13.86 -1.24 -21.84
CA PRO A 30 -13.26 -2.28 -21.01
C PRO A 30 -11.75 -2.37 -21.28
N VAL A 31 -10.98 -2.64 -20.24
CA VAL A 31 -9.54 -2.90 -20.32
C VAL A 31 -9.27 -4.39 -20.15
N ASP A 32 -8.16 -4.89 -20.68
CA ASP A 32 -7.70 -6.25 -20.40
C ASP A 32 -7.56 -6.49 -18.88
N ALA A 33 -8.43 -7.35 -18.37
CA ALA A 33 -8.50 -7.66 -16.95
C ALA A 33 -7.18 -8.30 -16.48
N THR A 34 -6.54 -9.15 -17.28
CA THR A 34 -5.30 -9.84 -16.91
C THR A 34 -4.19 -8.85 -16.58
N THR A 35 -3.97 -7.88 -17.45
CA THR A 35 -2.98 -6.82 -17.24
C THR A 35 -3.32 -5.98 -16.02
N TYR A 36 -4.60 -5.59 -15.85
CA TYR A 36 -5.05 -4.82 -14.70
C TYR A 36 -4.85 -5.57 -13.38
N HIS A 37 -5.22 -6.85 -13.32
CA HIS A 37 -4.98 -7.73 -12.17
C HIS A 37 -3.50 -7.81 -11.80
N SER A 38 -2.62 -7.99 -12.80
CA SER A 38 -1.18 -8.02 -12.59
C SER A 38 -0.66 -6.70 -12.00
N MET A 39 -1.17 -5.56 -12.45
CA MET A 39 -0.82 -4.25 -11.93
C MET A 39 -1.26 -4.07 -10.47
N ILE A 40 -2.50 -4.40 -10.13
CA ILE A 40 -3.01 -4.33 -8.75
C ILE A 40 -2.23 -5.25 -7.82
N GLY A 41 -1.89 -6.47 -8.27
CA GLY A 41 -1.06 -7.40 -7.49
C GLY A 41 0.32 -6.83 -7.18
N ALA A 42 0.95 -6.16 -8.14
CA ALA A 42 2.23 -5.48 -7.90
C ALA A 42 2.11 -4.33 -6.89
N LEU A 43 1.03 -3.54 -6.94
CA LEU A 43 0.78 -2.48 -5.96
C LEU A 43 0.48 -3.03 -4.56
N MET A 44 -0.26 -4.14 -4.47
CA MET A 44 -0.52 -4.83 -3.20
C MET A 44 0.76 -5.32 -2.54
N TYR A 45 1.73 -5.81 -3.32
CA TYR A 45 3.04 -6.19 -2.79
C TYR A 45 3.78 -4.99 -2.17
N LEU A 46 3.72 -3.83 -2.81
CA LEU A 46 4.41 -2.62 -2.34
C LEU A 46 3.80 -2.02 -1.07
N LYS A 47 2.52 -2.29 -0.79
CA LYS A 47 1.76 -1.78 0.36
C LYS A 47 2.47 -1.94 1.71
N SER A 48 3.24 -3.02 1.89
CA SER A 48 4.00 -3.29 3.11
C SER A 48 5.14 -2.28 3.34
N SER A 49 5.85 -1.91 2.28
CA SER A 49 6.97 -0.96 2.29
C SER A 49 6.55 0.50 2.09
N ARG A 50 5.36 0.71 1.51
CA ARG A 50 4.85 1.98 1.00
C ARG A 50 3.41 2.21 1.52
N PRO A 51 3.23 2.57 2.80
CA PRO A 51 1.89 2.77 3.36
C PRO A 51 1.15 3.98 2.74
N ASP A 52 1.88 4.91 2.13
CA ASP A 52 1.39 6.08 1.43
C ASP A 52 0.51 5.76 0.21
N ILE A 53 0.68 4.59 -0.42
CA ILE A 53 -0.14 4.16 -1.58
C ILE A 53 -1.29 3.22 -1.22
N VAL A 54 -1.44 2.85 0.06
CA VAL A 54 -2.43 1.88 0.54
C VAL A 54 -3.84 2.25 0.07
N HIS A 55 -4.23 3.50 0.34
CA HIS A 55 -5.59 3.96 0.10
C HIS A 55 -5.94 3.90 -1.40
N ALA A 56 -5.06 4.47 -2.23
CA ALA A 56 -5.22 4.50 -3.69
C ALA A 56 -5.31 3.08 -4.27
N THR A 57 -4.44 2.18 -3.83
CA THR A 57 -4.43 0.78 -4.30
C THR A 57 -5.70 0.04 -3.90
N CYS A 58 -6.15 0.20 -2.65
CA CYS A 58 -7.39 -0.42 -2.17
C CYS A 58 -8.62 0.06 -2.95
N LEU A 59 -8.66 1.33 -3.34
CA LEU A 59 -9.77 1.87 -4.12
C LEU A 59 -9.78 1.28 -5.52
N CYS A 60 -8.64 1.24 -6.22
CA CYS A 60 -8.53 0.64 -7.55
C CYS A 60 -8.84 -0.87 -7.57
N ALA A 61 -8.53 -1.60 -6.49
CA ALA A 61 -8.82 -3.03 -6.39
C ALA A 61 -10.32 -3.36 -6.41
N ARG A 62 -11.21 -2.41 -6.08
CA ARG A 62 -12.67 -2.62 -6.13
C ARG A 62 -13.19 -2.86 -7.55
N TYR A 63 -12.52 -2.29 -8.53
CA TYR A 63 -12.91 -2.34 -9.95
C TYR A 63 -12.27 -3.50 -10.71
N GLN A 64 -11.60 -4.39 -9.99
CA GLN A 64 -10.84 -5.50 -10.53
C GLN A 64 -11.69 -6.52 -11.30
N ALA A 65 -12.98 -6.66 -10.98
CA ALA A 65 -13.88 -7.55 -11.71
C ALA A 65 -14.26 -7.04 -13.12
N LYS A 66 -14.24 -5.72 -13.33
CA LYS A 66 -14.59 -5.09 -14.60
C LYS A 66 -13.85 -3.75 -14.74
N PRO A 67 -12.53 -3.78 -15.02
CA PRO A 67 -11.73 -2.57 -15.14
C PRO A 67 -12.10 -1.80 -16.41
N THR A 68 -11.94 -0.48 -16.35
CA THR A 68 -12.16 0.44 -17.48
C THR A 68 -10.92 1.29 -17.69
N GLU A 69 -10.83 2.01 -18.81
CA GLU A 69 -9.67 2.87 -19.11
C GLU A 69 -9.41 3.92 -18.03
N LYS A 70 -10.47 4.44 -17.41
CA LYS A 70 -10.36 5.37 -16.29
C LYS A 70 -9.72 4.72 -15.06
N HIS A 71 -10.13 3.50 -14.71
CA HIS A 71 -9.49 2.74 -13.63
C HIS A 71 -8.01 2.48 -13.95
N LEU A 72 -7.70 2.13 -15.20
CA LEU A 72 -6.32 1.93 -15.65
C LEU A 72 -5.49 3.22 -15.55
N LYS A 73 -6.07 4.38 -15.89
CA LYS A 73 -5.41 5.68 -15.78
C LYS A 73 -5.01 5.99 -14.34
N GLU A 74 -5.88 5.72 -13.37
CA GLU A 74 -5.55 5.90 -11.95
C GLU A 74 -4.46 4.94 -11.49
N VAL A 75 -4.51 3.67 -11.91
CA VAL A 75 -3.43 2.71 -11.61
C VAL A 75 -2.10 3.18 -12.19
N LYS A 76 -2.08 3.68 -13.43
CA LYS A 76 -0.89 4.28 -14.05
C LYS A 76 -0.40 5.49 -13.25
N ARG A 77 -1.30 6.36 -12.77
CA ARG A 77 -0.94 7.49 -11.89
C ARG A 77 -0.19 7.03 -10.64
N ILE A 78 -0.64 5.96 -9.97
CA ILE A 78 0.04 5.40 -8.80
C ILE A 78 1.47 4.96 -9.16
N PHE A 79 1.67 4.33 -10.32
CA PHE A 79 3.02 3.98 -10.80
C PHE A 79 3.89 5.20 -11.11
N CYS A 80 3.32 6.29 -11.66
CA CYS A 80 4.04 7.54 -11.89
C CYS A 80 4.43 8.23 -10.57
N TYR A 81 3.56 8.17 -9.56
CA TYR A 81 3.86 8.62 -8.20
C TYR A 81 5.02 7.81 -7.60
N LEU A 82 4.96 6.48 -7.74
CA LEU A 82 6.02 5.56 -7.28
C LEU A 82 7.37 5.90 -7.92
N ARG A 83 7.39 6.19 -9.24
CA ARG A 83 8.59 6.63 -9.96
C ARG A 83 9.18 7.93 -9.39
N GLY A 84 8.33 8.91 -9.08
CA GLY A 84 8.77 10.19 -8.49
C GLY A 84 9.27 10.08 -7.05
N THR A 85 8.92 8.99 -6.35
CA THR A 85 9.20 8.79 -4.93
C THR A 85 10.16 7.62 -4.67
N VAL A 86 10.86 7.12 -5.69
CA VAL A 86 11.84 6.01 -5.55
C VAL A 86 12.95 6.35 -4.56
N ASN A 87 13.38 7.61 -4.51
CA ASN A 87 14.44 8.07 -3.60
C ASN A 87 13.91 8.49 -2.22
N THR A 88 12.60 8.57 -2.04
CA THR A 88 11.94 9.04 -0.82
C THR A 88 11.37 7.84 -0.07
N GLY A 89 12.22 7.13 0.67
CA GLY A 89 11.87 5.93 1.43
C GLY A 89 12.57 5.90 2.79
N LEU A 90 12.04 5.09 3.71
CA LEU A 90 12.66 4.86 5.01
C LEU A 90 13.84 3.89 4.84
N TRP A 91 15.06 4.42 4.79
CA TRP A 91 16.28 3.62 4.63
C TRP A 91 16.86 3.26 6.00
N TYR A 92 16.82 1.98 6.39
CA TYR A 92 17.61 1.47 7.51
C TYR A 92 18.97 1.02 6.99
N THR A 93 19.99 1.86 7.12
CA THR A 93 21.37 1.48 6.78
C THR A 93 22.00 0.77 7.98
N LYS A 94 22.53 -0.43 7.73
CA LYS A 94 23.13 -1.31 8.76
C LYS A 94 24.31 -0.67 9.51
N ASP A 95 24.98 0.29 8.88
CA ASP A 95 26.21 0.92 9.38
C ASP A 95 26.04 2.38 9.84
N SER A 96 24.82 2.92 9.78
CA SER A 96 24.52 4.15 10.52
C SER A 96 24.35 3.77 11.99
N GLY A 97 24.96 4.50 12.92
CA GLY A 97 24.79 4.32 14.37
C GLY A 97 23.37 4.64 14.86
N PHE A 98 22.35 4.17 14.15
CA PHE A 98 20.95 4.34 14.45
C PHE A 98 20.58 3.36 15.56
N GLU A 99 20.39 3.89 16.75
CA GLU A 99 19.78 3.17 17.85
C GLU A 99 18.28 3.01 17.55
N LEU A 100 17.85 1.79 17.24
CA LEU A 100 16.46 1.47 16.99
C LEU A 100 15.71 1.36 18.33
N THR A 101 15.16 2.46 18.83
CA THR A 101 14.29 2.45 20.00
C THR A 101 12.86 2.08 19.60
N GLY A 102 12.46 0.85 19.87
CA GLY A 102 11.08 0.38 19.67
C GLY A 102 10.23 0.62 20.91
N PHE A 103 9.11 1.32 20.76
CA PHE A 103 8.07 1.40 21.79
C PHE A 103 6.95 0.42 21.46
N SER A 104 6.70 -0.53 22.36
CA SER A 104 5.54 -1.43 22.28
C SER A 104 4.44 -0.88 23.17
N ASP A 105 3.38 -0.32 22.58
CA ASP A 105 2.18 0.04 23.32
C ASP A 105 1.31 -1.21 23.48
N ALA A 106 1.46 -1.87 24.62
CA ALA A 106 0.61 -2.97 25.04
C ALA A 106 -0.32 -2.48 26.16
N ASP A 107 -1.29 -1.61 25.85
CA ASP A 107 -2.43 -1.38 26.74
C ASP A 107 -3.43 -2.54 26.58
N MET A 108 -3.12 -3.67 27.22
CA MET A 108 -4.19 -4.60 27.58
C MET A 108 -4.88 -3.99 28.80
N ARG A 109 -6.06 -3.39 28.59
CA ARG A 109 -6.98 -3.06 29.69
C ARG A 109 -7.38 -4.35 30.41
N ASP A 110 -6.62 -4.70 31.44
CA ASP A 110 -6.96 -5.75 32.37
C ASP A 110 -8.17 -5.31 33.20
N VAL A 111 -9.31 -5.93 32.91
CA VAL A 111 -10.43 -6.04 33.85
C VAL A 111 -9.90 -6.73 35.11
N LYS A 112 -9.92 -5.99 36.22
CA LYS A 112 -9.49 -6.43 37.54
C LYS A 112 -10.24 -7.69 37.98
N THR A 113 -9.53 -8.81 38.06
CA THR A 113 -9.96 -9.98 38.85
C THR A 113 -8.90 -10.30 39.91
N PRO A 114 -9.30 -10.62 41.15
CA PRO A 114 -8.38 -10.63 42.29
C PRO A 114 -7.54 -11.92 42.36
N SER A 115 -6.23 -11.71 42.48
CA SER A 115 -5.18 -12.53 43.12
C SER A 115 -5.50 -13.99 43.46
N ARG A 116 -4.85 -14.92 42.75
CA ARG A 116 -4.40 -16.20 43.33
C ARG A 116 -3.11 -16.66 42.67
N VAL A 117 -2.04 -16.69 43.46
CA VAL A 117 -0.68 -17.08 43.08
C VAL A 117 -0.63 -18.61 42.94
N LEU A 118 -0.15 -19.13 41.80
CA LEU A 118 0.38 -20.49 41.69
C LEU A 118 1.70 -20.44 40.92
N PRO A 119 2.79 -21.03 41.44
CA PRO A 119 4.07 -21.06 40.75
C PRO A 119 4.01 -22.12 39.66
N VAL A 120 4.43 -21.79 38.44
CA VAL A 120 4.76 -22.78 37.42
C VAL A 120 6.23 -22.58 37.09
N GLU A 121 7.04 -23.54 37.53
CA GLU A 121 8.46 -23.62 37.22
C GLU A 121 8.66 -23.74 35.70
N LEU A 122 9.55 -22.90 35.17
CA LEU A 122 10.12 -23.04 33.85
C LEU A 122 11.02 -24.29 33.84
N ASN A 123 10.73 -25.24 32.96
CA ASN A 123 11.72 -26.18 32.48
C ASN A 123 11.85 -26.04 30.96
N TYR A 124 13.10 -26.09 30.52
CA TYR A 124 13.63 -25.91 29.17
C TYR A 124 12.88 -26.66 28.07
#